data_AF-X1G067-F1
#
_entry.id   AF-X1G067-F1
#
_cell.length_a   1.000
_cell.length_b   1.000
_cell.length_c   1.000
_cell.angle_alpha   90.00
_cell.angle_beta   90.00
_cell.angle_gamma   90.00
#
_symmetry.space_group_name_H-M   'P 1'
#
loop_
_entity.id
_entity.type
_entity.pdbx_description
1 polymer ?
#
loop_
_entity_poly.entity_id
_entity_poly.type
_entity_poly.pdbx_seq_one_letter_code
_entity_poly.pdbx_strand_id
1 'polypeptide(L)'
;SIKGCRYIHILAPCPPGWGYQSESTIELARLAVKTGSWILYEIENGIMKLSKKSQPLLDPSRRTPLIEYLSNQKRFSKLSEKGLIELQERLDRNWERIAAELSCQENYQK
;
A
#
# COMPACT_ATOMS: atom_id res chain seq x y z
N SER A 1 26.05 4.56 4.97
CA SER A 1 25.95 3.48 3.96
C SER A 1 25.70 2.16 4.67
N ILE A 2 24.58 1.49 4.43
CA ILE A 2 24.31 0.13 4.93
C ILE A 2 25.33 -0.84 4.30
N LYS A 3 25.85 -1.83 5.03
CA LYS A 3 26.79 -2.84 4.47
C LYS A 3 26.05 -4.16 4.29
N GLY A 4 26.28 -4.85 3.17
CA GLY A 4 25.64 -6.13 2.85
C GLY A 4 24.47 -6.04 1.87
N CYS A 5 23.70 -7.13 1.78
CA CYS A 5 22.53 -7.24 0.90
C CYS A 5 21.46 -6.20 1.27
N ARG A 6 20.83 -5.61 0.25
CA ARG A 6 19.71 -4.68 0.41
C ARG A 6 18.59 -5.12 -0.51
N TYR A 7 17.37 -5.07 0.00
CA TYR A 7 16.18 -5.43 -0.74
C TYR A 7 15.30 -4.20 -0.94
N ILE A 8 14.79 -4.01 -2.14
CA ILE A 8 13.86 -2.93 -2.47
C ILE A 8 12.70 -3.55 -3.24
N HIS A 9 11.50 -3.44 -2.69
CA HIS A 9 10.28 -3.84 -3.38
C HIS A 9 9.64 -2.63 -4.05
N ILE A 10 9.62 -2.61 -5.38
CA ILE A 10 9.11 -1.48 -6.16
C ILE A 10 7.79 -1.86 -6.82
N LEU A 11 6.76 -1.04 -6.59
CA LEU A 11 5.55 -1.09 -7.40
C LEU A 11 5.84 -0.49 -8.77
N ALA A 12 5.77 -1.32 -9.81
CA ALA A 12 5.91 -0.90 -11.19
C ALA A 12 4.58 -1.13 -11.93
N PRO A 13 3.69 -0.12 -11.99
CA PRO A 13 2.47 -0.21 -12.79
C PRO A 13 2.78 -0.51 -14.26
N CYS A 14 2.07 -1.49 -14.81
CA CYS A 14 2.28 -1.98 -16.17
C CYS A 14 1.03 -1.69 -17.01
N PRO A 15 1.05 -0.66 -17.88
CA PRO A 15 -0.10 -0.28 -18.70
C PRO A 15 -0.72 -1.44 -19.48
N PRO A 16 0.05 -2.27 -20.23
CA PRO A 16 -0.55 -3.38 -20.99
C PRO A 16 -1.09 -4.48 -20.07
N GLY A 17 -0.41 -4.79 -18.96
CA GLY A 17 -0.80 -5.88 -18.07
C GLY A 17 -1.99 -5.53 -17.17
N TRP A 18 -2.15 -4.27 -16.80
CA TRP A 18 -3.22 -3.83 -15.90
C TRP A 18 -4.38 -3.20 -16.68
N GLY A 19 -4.13 -2.80 -17.93
CA GLY A 19 -5.10 -2.26 -18.88
C GLY A 19 -5.57 -0.86 -18.52
N TYR A 20 -4.66 0.09 -18.54
CA TYR A 20 -4.91 1.53 -18.37
C TYR A 20 -4.03 2.34 -19.35
N GLN A 21 -4.28 3.65 -19.51
CA GLN A 21 -3.51 4.49 -20.43
C GLN A 21 -2.10 4.79 -19.89
N SER A 22 -1.07 4.71 -20.72
CA SER A 22 0.32 4.88 -20.29
C SER A 22 0.59 6.23 -19.59
N GLU A 23 -0.11 7.29 -19.99
CA GLU A 23 -0.03 8.63 -19.37
C GLU A 23 -0.48 8.65 -17.91
N SER A 24 -1.41 7.76 -17.51
CA SER A 24 -1.94 7.67 -16.14
C SER A 24 -1.03 6.91 -15.18
N THR A 25 0.14 6.42 -15.63
CA THR A 25 1.03 5.57 -14.81
C THR A 25 1.43 6.21 -13.48
N ILE A 26 1.79 7.50 -13.49
CA ILE A 26 2.20 8.23 -12.29
C ILE A 26 1.01 8.42 -11.33
N GLU A 27 -0.16 8.75 -11.88
CA GLU A 27 -1.38 8.93 -11.11
C GLU A 27 -1.78 7.61 -10.43
N LEU A 28 -1.77 6.51 -11.17
CA LEU A 28 -2.13 5.19 -10.66
C LEU A 28 -1.16 4.72 -9.56
N ALA A 29 0.15 4.98 -9.72
CA ALA A 29 1.15 4.71 -8.68
C ALA A 29 0.87 5.52 -7.40
N ARG A 30 0.53 6.80 -7.53
CA ARG A 30 0.16 7.66 -6.38
C ARG A 30 -1.12 7.17 -5.72
N LEU A 31 -2.09 6.73 -6.51
CA LEU A 31 -3.37 6.24 -6.03
C LEU A 31 -3.24 4.91 -5.27
N ALA A 32 -2.33 4.03 -5.70
CA ALA A 32 -1.99 2.82 -4.96
C ALA A 32 -1.51 3.14 -3.53
N VAL A 33 -0.70 4.20 -3.36
CA VAL A 33 -0.27 4.65 -2.03
C VAL A 33 -1.41 5.32 -1.27
N LYS A 34 -2.14 6.26 -1.89
CA LYS A 34 -3.23 7.00 -1.25
C LYS A 34 -4.38 6.11 -0.74
N THR A 35 -4.69 5.04 -1.46
CA THR A 35 -5.70 4.05 -1.03
C THR A 35 -5.18 3.13 0.09
N GLY A 36 -3.87 3.15 0.38
CA GLY A 36 -3.24 2.22 1.30
C GLY A 36 -3.01 0.82 0.70
N SER A 37 -3.25 0.63 -0.60
CA SER A 37 -2.99 -0.63 -1.31
C SER A 37 -1.49 -0.95 -1.40
N TRP A 38 -0.66 0.09 -1.42
CA TRP A 38 0.80 -0.02 -1.39
C TRP A 38 1.38 0.80 -0.24
N ILE A 39 2.05 0.13 0.69
CA ILE A 39 2.58 0.73 1.91
C ILE A 39 4.06 1.04 1.69
N LEU A 40 4.42 2.31 1.89
CA LEU A 40 5.79 2.77 1.76
C LEU A 40 6.44 2.81 3.15
N TYR A 41 7.42 1.95 3.38
CA TYR A 41 8.16 1.84 4.62
C TYR A 41 9.61 1.41 4.37
N GLU A 42 10.44 1.60 5.38
CA GLU A 42 11.84 1.16 5.43
C GLU A 42 12.03 0.31 6.69
N ILE A 43 12.88 -0.71 6.63
CA ILE A 43 13.29 -1.49 7.80
C ILE A 43 14.81 -1.41 7.88
N GLU A 44 15.30 -0.79 8.95
CA GLU A 44 16.73 -0.69 9.23
C GLU A 44 17.00 -1.22 10.65
N ASN A 45 17.98 -2.12 10.78
CA ASN A 45 18.32 -2.75 12.06
C ASN A 45 17.12 -3.38 12.79
N GLY A 46 16.17 -3.96 12.03
CA GLY A 46 14.95 -4.55 12.57
C GLY A 46 13.86 -3.56 12.96
N ILE A 47 14.06 -2.25 12.76
CA ILE A 47 13.07 -1.22 13.09
C ILE A 47 12.38 -0.77 11.81
N MET A 48 11.07 -1.04 11.72
CA MET A 48 10.19 -0.54 10.68
C MET A 48 9.85 0.94 10.91
N LYS A 49 9.96 1.73 9.85
CA LYS A 49 9.53 3.13 9.79
C LYS A 49 8.66 3.36 8.56
N LEU A 50 7.43 3.82 8.75
CA LEU A 50 6.60 4.24 7.62
C LEU A 50 7.12 5.56 7.03
N SER A 51 7.00 5.70 5.72
CA SER A 51 7.29 6.95 5.04
C SER A 51 6.26 8.03 5.40
N LYS A 52 6.61 9.31 5.18
CA LYS A 52 5.69 10.45 5.39
C LYS A 52 4.37 10.35 4.62
N LYS A 53 4.33 9.60 3.52
CA LYS A 53 3.12 9.41 2.69
C LYS A 53 2.23 8.30 3.23
N SER A 54 2.79 7.29 3.89
CA SER A 54 2.04 6.14 4.43
C SER A 54 1.72 6.26 5.91
N GLN A 55 2.54 6.95 6.72
CA GLN A 55 2.25 7.23 8.13
C GLN A 55 0.82 7.74 8.39
N PRO A 56 0.29 8.74 7.67
CA PRO A 56 -1.07 9.24 7.92
C PRO A 56 -2.17 8.23 7.61
N LEU A 57 -1.88 7.19 6.83
CA LEU A 57 -2.86 6.18 6.42
C LEU A 57 -3.06 5.09 7.48
N LEU A 58 -2.35 5.15 8.61
CA LEU A 58 -2.71 4.39 9.81
C LEU A 58 -4.15 4.68 10.25
N ASP A 59 -4.58 5.94 10.08
CA ASP A 59 -5.98 6.33 10.20
C ASP A 59 -6.73 5.95 8.89
N PRO A 60 -7.68 4.99 8.94
CA PRO A 60 -8.43 4.57 7.76
C PRO A 60 -9.20 5.70 7.09
N SER A 61 -9.64 6.72 7.84
CA SER A 61 -10.39 7.87 7.29
C SER A 61 -9.58 8.73 6.32
N ARG A 62 -8.25 8.61 6.38
CA ARG A 62 -7.32 9.33 5.51
C ARG A 62 -6.99 8.60 4.22
N ARG A 63 -7.47 7.35 4.06
CA ARG A 63 -7.29 6.55 2.85
C ARG A 63 -8.33 6.96 1.81
N THR A 64 -7.87 7.09 0.58
CA THR A 64 -8.79 7.17 -0.56
C THR A 64 -9.54 5.84 -0.70
N PRO A 65 -10.84 5.82 -1.06
CA PRO A 65 -11.58 4.58 -1.29
C PRO A 65 -10.86 3.65 -2.27
N LEU A 66 -10.76 2.36 -1.92
CA LEU A 66 -10.04 1.37 -2.73
C LEU A 66 -10.58 1.29 -4.17
N ILE A 67 -11.88 1.50 -4.35
CA ILE A 67 -12.51 1.47 -5.67
C ILE A 67 -11.93 2.49 -6.65
N GLU A 68 -11.46 3.65 -6.18
CA GLU A 68 -10.82 4.65 -7.06
C GLU A 68 -9.54 4.11 -7.69
N TYR A 69 -8.78 3.28 -6.96
CA TYR A 69 -7.60 2.62 -7.51
C TYR A 69 -7.99 1.51 -8.48
N LEU A 70 -8.97 0.67 -8.12
CA LEU A 70 -9.31 -0.54 -8.88
C LEU A 70 -10.07 -0.23 -10.19
N SER A 71 -10.96 0.76 -10.19
CA SER A 71 -11.82 1.10 -11.34
C SER A 71 -11.03 1.53 -12.58
N ASN A 72 -9.85 2.11 -12.37
CA ASN A 72 -8.96 2.56 -13.43
C ASN A 72 -8.21 1.43 -14.17
N GLN A 73 -8.39 0.17 -13.76
CA GLN A 73 -7.59 -0.96 -14.25
C GLN A 73 -8.49 -2.08 -14.80
N LYS A 74 -8.35 -2.40 -16.10
CA LYS A 74 -9.13 -3.49 -16.73
C LYS A 74 -8.95 -4.85 -16.07
N ARG A 75 -7.81 -5.12 -15.41
CA ARG A 75 -7.61 -6.40 -14.68
C ARG A 75 -8.64 -6.64 -13.56
N PHE A 76 -9.33 -5.59 -13.09
CA PHE A 76 -10.39 -5.68 -12.10
C PHE A 76 -11.80 -5.49 -12.70
N SER A 77 -11.96 -5.50 -14.03
CA SER A 77 -13.26 -5.24 -14.68
C SER A 77 -14.35 -6.27 -14.37
N LYS A 78 -13.96 -7.47 -13.91
CA LYS A 78 -14.87 -8.56 -13.51
C LYS A 78 -15.02 -8.67 -11.99
N LEU A 79 -14.50 -7.72 -11.23
CA LEU A 79 -14.58 -7.73 -9.78
C LEU A 79 -16.04 -7.51 -9.36
N SER A 80 -16.59 -8.45 -8.58
CA SER A 80 -17.91 -8.29 -7.97
C SER A 80 -17.85 -7.38 -6.75
N GLU A 81 -19.00 -6.87 -6.33
CA GLU A 81 -19.11 -6.09 -5.09
C GLU A 81 -18.61 -6.87 -3.87
N LYS A 82 -18.96 -8.16 -3.78
CA LYS A 82 -18.42 -9.06 -2.74
C LYS A 82 -16.90 -9.12 -2.77
N GLY A 83 -16.29 -9.23 -3.97
CA GLY A 83 -14.84 -9.24 -4.11
C GLY A 83 -14.19 -7.91 -3.72
N LEU A 84 -14.87 -6.78 -3.97
CA LEU A 84 -14.41 -5.46 -3.51
C LEU A 84 -14.38 -5.38 -1.98
N ILE A 85 -15.44 -5.87 -1.31
CA ILE A 85 -15.52 -5.91 0.15
C ILE A 85 -14.39 -6.79 0.71
N GLU A 86 -14.20 -8.00 0.17
CA GLU A 86 -13.12 -8.91 0.60
C GLU A 86 -11.72 -8.30 0.43
N LEU A 87 -11.49 -7.53 -0.65
CA LEU A 87 -10.24 -6.81 -0.88
C LEU A 87 -10.05 -5.68 0.12
N GLN A 88 -11.11 -4.93 0.42
CA GLN A 88 -11.08 -3.85 1.42
C GLN A 88 -10.75 -4.41 2.80
N GLU A 89 -11.44 -5.47 3.24
CA GLU A 89 -11.13 -6.11 4.52
C GLU A 89 -9.69 -6.64 4.58
N ARG A 90 -9.18 -7.18 3.48
CA ARG A 90 -7.78 -7.65 3.43
C ARG A 90 -6.80 -6.48 3.55
N LEU A 91 -7.13 -5.34 2.95
CA LEU A 91 -6.35 -4.11 3.09
C LEU A 91 -6.35 -3.66 4.56
N ASP A 92 -7.51 -3.63 5.20
CA ASP A 92 -7.64 -3.20 6.60
C ASP A 92 -6.88 -4.13 7.55
N ARG A 93 -7.01 -5.45 7.39
CA ARG A 93 -6.21 -6.44 8.13
C ARG A 93 -4.70 -6.26 7.94
N ASN A 94 -4.26 -5.85 6.75
CA ASN A 94 -2.84 -5.58 6.51
C ASN A 94 -2.36 -4.37 7.30
N TRP A 95 -3.17 -3.30 7.35
CA TRP A 95 -2.86 -2.11 8.13
C TRP A 95 -2.93 -2.35 9.65
N GLU A 96 -3.84 -3.20 10.13
CA GLU A 96 -3.87 -3.64 11.53
C GLU A 96 -2.57 -4.33 11.93
N ARG A 97 -2.03 -5.19 11.05
CA ARG A 97 -0.72 -5.85 11.28
C ARG A 97 0.42 -4.84 11.34
N ILE A 98 0.41 -3.84 10.45
CA ILE A 98 1.42 -2.76 10.49
C ILE A 98 1.31 -1.96 11.78
N ALA A 99 0.09 -1.61 12.22
CA ALA A 99 -0.11 -0.89 13.47
C ALA A 99 0.37 -1.71 14.68
N ALA A 100 0.06 -3.02 14.71
CA ALA A 100 0.55 -3.93 15.73
C ALA A 100 2.09 -3.97 15.76
N GLU A 101 2.74 -4.15 14.61
CA GLU A 101 4.21 -4.15 14.49
C GLU A 101 4.81 -2.86 15.07
N LEU A 102 4.29 -1.70 14.66
CA LEU A 102 4.77 -0.41 15.15
C LEU A 102 4.61 -0.28 16.67
N SER A 103 3.47 -0.69 17.23
CA SER A 103 3.25 -0.66 18.68
C SER A 103 4.16 -1.62 19.46
N CYS A 104 4.44 -2.80 18.91
CA CYS A 104 5.38 -3.76 19.50
C CYS A 104 6.79 -3.18 19.57
N GLN A 105 7.24 -2.50 18.52
CA GLN A 105 8.54 -1.82 18.49
C GLN A 105 8.63 -0.70 19.53
N GLU A 106 7.57 0.10 19.71
CA GLU A 106 7.52 1.17 20.71
C GLU A 106 7.61 0.63 22.14
N ASN A 107 6.96 -0.50 22.41
CA ASN A 107 6.97 -1.13 23.73
C ASN A 107 8.32 -1.78 24.07
N TYR A 108 9.07 -2.25 23.07
CA TYR A 108 10.42 -2.80 23.27
C TYR A 108 11.49 -1.72 23.51
N GLN A 109 11.25 -0.49 23.06
CA GLN A 109 12.17 0.64 23.23
C GLN A 109 11.98 1.39 24.55
N LYS A 110 10.93 1.07 25.32
CA LYS A 110 10.69 1.57 26.69
C LYS A 110 11.28 0.62 27.71
#